data_AF-A0A7V9M9V1-F1
#
_entry.id   AF-A0A7V9M9V1-F1
#
_cell.length_a   1.000
_cell.length_b   1.000
_cell.length_c   1.000
_cell.angle_alpha   90.00
_cell.angle_beta   90.00
_cell.angle_gamma   90.00
#
_symmetry.space_group_name_H-M   'P 1'
#
loop_
_entity.id
_entity.type
_entity.pdbx_description
1 polymer ?
#
loop_
_entity_poly.entity_id
_entity_poly.type
_entity_poly.pdbx_seq_one_letter_code
_entity_poly.pdbx_strand_id
1 'polypeptide(L)'
;MRALATPRPLPATRVPMIAAGAAVALALPVFLAAGWRVTGWVLGAVLWLAAQAFGLLLARLPIGAGNLAGSGVQGIGMMFRAAAVMVVVIAVAVSDARLALAAAGVYALGYTIELTLSILTYFGGEAAS
;
A
#
# COMPACT_ATOMS: atom_id res chain seq x y z
N MET A 1 -5.45 3.47 35.24
CA MET A 1 -5.37 4.00 33.87
C MET A 1 -3.94 4.45 33.51
N ARG A 2 -2.92 3.56 33.59
CA ARG A 2 -1.51 3.88 33.24
C ARG A 2 -0.94 3.02 32.11
N ALA A 3 -1.70 2.03 31.62
CA ALA A 3 -1.28 1.12 30.55
C ALA A 3 -1.35 1.71 29.13
N LEU A 4 -1.85 2.94 28.98
CA LEU A 4 -1.97 3.65 27.70
C LEU A 4 -0.69 4.42 27.32
N ALA A 5 0.29 4.52 28.22
CA ALA A 5 1.47 5.37 28.05
C ALA A 5 2.75 4.59 27.70
N THR A 6 2.68 3.26 27.55
CA THR A 6 3.84 2.45 27.20
C THR A 6 4.12 2.59 25.70
N PRO A 7 5.25 3.17 25.28
CA PRO A 7 5.61 3.27 23.86
C PRO A 7 5.76 1.84 23.32
N ARG A 8 4.80 1.39 22.51
CA ARG A 8 4.86 0.06 21.90
C ARG A 8 5.91 0.08 20.79
N PRO A 9 6.67 -1.02 20.61
CA PRO A 9 7.53 -1.16 19.45
C PRO A 9 6.65 -1.07 18.18
N LEU A 10 7.04 -0.16 17.29
CA LEU A 10 6.37 0.02 16.00
C LEU A 10 6.33 -1.32 15.25
N PRO A 11 5.17 -1.78 14.78
CA PRO A 11 5.06 -3.00 13.98
C PRO A 11 6.06 -2.95 12.81
N ALA A 12 6.73 -4.06 12.55
CA ALA A 12 7.71 -4.16 11.48
C ALA A 12 7.02 -3.97 10.11
N THR A 13 7.02 -2.73 9.61
CA THR A 13 6.36 -2.32 8.36
C THR A 13 6.94 -2.99 7.10
N ARG A 14 8.08 -3.68 7.25
CA ARG A 14 8.77 -4.38 6.16
C ARG A 14 8.05 -5.67 5.74
N VAL A 15 7.41 -6.38 6.67
CA VAL A 15 6.75 -7.66 6.37
C VAL A 15 5.55 -7.47 5.42
N PRO A 16 4.62 -6.52 5.66
CA PRO A 16 3.52 -6.26 4.72
C PRO A 16 4.01 -5.78 3.34
N MET A 17 5.04 -4.94 3.31
CA MET A 17 5.61 -4.41 2.06
C MET A 17 6.24 -5.51 1.20
N ILE A 18 6.99 -6.43 1.80
CA ILE A 18 7.62 -7.56 1.08
C ILE A 18 6.54 -8.51 0.54
N ALA A 19 5.52 -8.81 1.34
CA ALA A 19 4.42 -9.68 0.92
C ALA A 19 3.61 -9.08 -0.25
N ALA A 20 3.30 -7.78 -0.18
CA ALA A 20 2.64 -7.07 -1.28
C ALA A 20 3.52 -7.03 -2.54
N GLY A 21 4.84 -6.80 -2.40
CA GLY A 21 5.78 -6.87 -3.52
C GLY A 21 5.84 -8.26 -4.16
N ALA A 22 5.81 -9.32 -3.36
CA ALA A 22 5.73 -10.70 -3.87
C ALA A 22 4.41 -10.95 -4.63
N ALA A 23 3.29 -10.43 -4.14
CA ALA A 23 2.00 -10.54 -4.83
C ALA A 23 1.99 -9.79 -6.18
N VAL A 24 2.56 -8.58 -6.23
CA VAL A 24 2.72 -7.83 -7.49
C VAL A 24 3.63 -8.59 -8.45
N ALA A 25 4.73 -9.18 -7.98
CA ALA A 25 5.62 -10.00 -8.81
C ALA A 25 4.91 -11.26 -9.33
N LEU A 26 4.13 -11.94 -8.49
CA LEU A 26 3.35 -13.13 -8.88
C LEU A 26 2.19 -12.81 -9.83
N ALA A 27 1.72 -11.56 -9.89
CA ALA A 27 0.76 -11.15 -10.90
C ALA A 27 1.36 -11.19 -12.33
N LEU A 28 2.67 -11.03 -12.49
CA LEU A 28 3.32 -11.07 -13.80
C LEU A 28 3.14 -12.41 -14.54
N PRO A 29 3.46 -13.58 -13.96
CA PRO A 29 3.24 -14.86 -14.64
C PRO A 29 1.76 -15.12 -14.95
N VAL A 30 0.82 -14.62 -14.12
CA VAL A 30 -0.63 -14.70 -14.42
C VAL A 30 -0.97 -13.89 -15.66
N PHE A 31 -0.45 -12.67 -15.78
CA PHE A 31 -0.66 -11.81 -16.95
C PHE A 31 -0.11 -12.46 -18.22
N LEU A 32 1.08 -13.06 -18.14
CA LEU A 32 1.68 -13.78 -19.25
C LEU A 32 0.85 -15.01 -19.64
N ALA A 33 0.41 -15.81 -18.66
CA ALA A 33 -0.39 -17.02 -18.91
C ALA A 33 -1.79 -16.70 -19.46
N ALA A 34 -2.41 -15.60 -19.01
CA ALA A 34 -3.73 -15.17 -19.46
C ALA A 34 -3.72 -14.39 -20.79
N GLY A 35 -2.55 -14.15 -21.39
CA GLY A 35 -2.41 -13.34 -22.60
C GLY A 35 -2.81 -11.87 -22.38
N TRP A 36 -2.77 -11.40 -21.13
CA TRP A 36 -3.10 -10.02 -20.78
C TRP A 36 -1.93 -9.09 -21.12
N ARG A 37 -2.26 -7.81 -21.33
CA ARG A 37 -1.25 -6.81 -21.68
C ARG A 37 -0.32 -6.56 -20.51
N VAL A 38 0.93 -6.98 -20.67
CA VAL A 38 2.01 -6.78 -19.69
C VAL A 38 2.20 -5.30 -19.34
N THR A 39 1.88 -4.38 -20.27
CA THR A 39 1.89 -2.94 -20.00
C THR A 39 0.94 -2.52 -18.87
N GLY A 40 -0.18 -3.22 -18.69
CA GLY A 40 -1.10 -2.97 -17.57
C GLY A 40 -0.50 -3.39 -16.23
N TRP A 41 0.21 -4.52 -16.23
CA TRP A 41 0.98 -4.95 -15.06
C TRP A 41 2.09 -3.96 -14.71
N VAL A 42 2.85 -3.48 -15.72
CA VAL A 42 3.91 -2.48 -15.52
C VAL A 42 3.34 -1.21 -14.91
N LEU A 43 2.24 -0.69 -15.45
CA LEU A 43 1.58 0.50 -14.91
C LEU A 43 1.13 0.30 -13.46
N GLY A 44 0.49 -0.83 -13.15
CA GLY A 44 0.08 -1.18 -11.79
C GLY A 44 1.26 -1.29 -10.82
N ALA A 45 2.36 -1.92 -11.25
CA ALA A 45 3.58 -2.07 -10.46
C ALA A 45 4.27 -0.72 -10.20
N VAL A 46 4.34 0.16 -11.20
CA VAL A 46 4.87 1.52 -11.05
C VAL A 46 4.03 2.35 -10.09
N LEU A 47 2.69 2.28 -10.22
CA LEU A 47 1.78 2.95 -9.31
C LEU A 47 1.94 2.44 -7.88
N TRP A 48 2.07 1.13 -7.69
CA TRP A 48 2.34 0.52 -6.39
C TRP A 48 3.68 1.00 -5.79
N LEU A 49 4.75 1.03 -6.58
CA LEU A 49 6.06 1.53 -6.13
C LEU A 49 6.02 3.01 -5.75
N ALA A 50 5.37 3.86 -6.55
CA ALA A 50 5.20 5.28 -6.25
C ALA A 50 4.44 5.47 -4.93
N ALA A 51 3.40 4.66 -4.73
CA ALA A 51 2.58 4.65 -3.54
C ALA A 51 3.41 4.26 -2.29
N GLN A 52 4.30 3.27 -2.41
CA GLN A 52 5.20 2.87 -1.35
C GLN A 52 6.28 3.93 -1.05
N ALA A 53 6.85 4.54 -2.10
CA ALA A 53 7.83 5.62 -1.97
C ALA A 53 7.23 6.83 -1.24
N PHE A 54 5.97 7.17 -1.54
CA PHE A 54 5.25 8.22 -0.82
C PHE A 54 5.06 7.86 0.66
N GLY A 55 4.66 6.62 0.97
CA GLY A 55 4.56 6.14 2.35
C GLY A 55 5.89 6.24 3.13
N LEU A 56 7.00 5.86 2.49
CA LEU A 56 8.34 6.00 3.07
C LEU A 56 8.76 7.46 3.27
N LEU A 57 8.41 8.35 2.34
CA LEU A 57 8.69 9.79 2.46
C LEU A 57 7.94 10.39 3.65
N LEU A 58 6.67 10.03 3.84
CA LEU A 58 5.86 10.47 4.98
C LEU A 58 6.39 9.91 6.30
N ALA A 59 6.87 8.67 6.31
CA ALA A 59 7.47 8.06 7.50
C ALA A 59 8.78 8.73 7.95
N ARG A 60 9.42 9.57 7.11
CA ARG A 60 10.59 10.37 7.50
C ARG A 60 10.24 11.66 8.24
N LEU A 61 8.96 12.05 8.31
CA LEU A 61 8.54 13.21 9.09
C LEU A 61 8.56 12.85 10.59
N PRO A 62 9.24 13.63 11.45
CA PRO A 62 9.41 13.29 12.85
C PRO A 62 8.07 13.31 13.62
N ILE A 63 7.67 12.14 14.11
CA ILE A 63 6.50 11.96 14.98
C ILE A 63 6.98 12.17 16.43
N GLY A 64 6.99 13.42 16.89
CA GLY A 64 7.19 13.74 18.30
C GLY A 64 5.90 13.59 19.10
N ALA A 65 5.98 13.16 20.37
CA ALA A 65 4.86 12.87 21.27
C ALA A 65 3.87 14.03 21.53
N GLY A 66 4.13 15.24 21.03
CA GLY A 66 3.21 16.38 21.02
C GLY A 66 2.57 16.69 19.65
N ASN A 67 2.86 15.90 18.62
CA ASN A 67 2.50 16.19 17.24
C ASN A 67 1.36 15.29 16.73
N LEU A 68 0.16 15.46 17.29
CA LEU A 68 -1.07 14.85 16.76
C LEU A 68 -1.23 15.16 15.26
N ALA A 69 -0.82 16.36 14.84
CA ALA A 69 -0.82 16.76 13.44
C ALA A 69 0.09 15.88 12.57
N GLY A 70 1.24 15.43 13.07
CA GLY A 70 2.12 14.49 12.37
C GLY A 70 1.50 13.11 12.16
N SER A 71 0.82 12.57 13.19
CA SER A 71 0.07 11.31 13.06
C SER A 71 -1.15 11.44 12.13
N GLY A 72 -1.82 12.59 12.15
CA GLY A 72 -2.94 12.90 11.26
C GLY A 72 -2.52 13.07 9.79
N VAL A 73 -1.41 13.77 9.53
CA VAL A 73 -0.85 13.95 8.18
C VAL A 73 -0.39 12.61 7.60
N GLN A 74 0.19 11.72 8.43
CA GLN A 74 0.54 10.38 7.98
C GLN A 74 -0.70 9.54 7.62
N GLY A 75 -1.77 9.61 8.43
CA GLY A 75 -3.05 8.94 8.15
C GLY A 75 -3.75 9.47 6.90
N ILE A 76 -3.81 10.81 6.74
CA ILE A 76 -4.35 11.47 5.55
C ILE A 76 -3.52 11.11 4.31
N GLY A 77 -2.19 11.07 4.44
CA GLY A 77 -1.30 10.69 3.35
C GLY A 77 -1.45 9.23 2.91
N MET A 78 -1.73 8.32 3.85
CA MET A 78 -2.07 6.93 3.51
C MET A 78 -3.40 6.83 2.74
N MET A 79 -4.40 7.64 3.08
CA MET A 79 -5.67 7.68 2.32
C MET A 79 -5.49 8.34 0.95
N PHE A 80 -4.70 9.41 0.87
CA PHE A 80 -4.40 10.12 -0.37
C PHE A 80 -3.69 9.24 -1.39
N ARG A 81 -2.86 8.29 -0.94
CA ARG A 81 -2.16 7.32 -1.77
C ARG A 81 -3.11 6.52 -2.69
N ALA A 82 -4.25 6.05 -2.17
CA ALA A 82 -5.24 5.33 -2.96
C ALA A 82 -6.01 6.26 -3.91
N ALA A 83 -6.34 7.47 -3.45
CA ALA A 83 -7.03 8.48 -4.27
C ALA A 83 -6.17 8.91 -5.47
N ALA A 84 -4.87 9.16 -5.26
CA ALA A 84 -3.94 9.53 -6.33
C ALA A 84 -3.84 8.42 -7.41
N VAL A 85 -3.78 7.16 -6.99
CA VAL A 85 -3.77 6.03 -7.92
C VAL A 85 -5.09 5.92 -8.67
N MET A 86 -6.23 6.14 -8.00
CA MET A 86 -7.53 6.14 -8.64
C MET A 86 -7.65 7.21 -9.73
N VAL A 87 -7.13 8.43 -9.50
CA VAL A 87 -7.08 9.48 -10.52
C VAL A 87 -6.28 9.04 -11.75
N VAL A 88 -5.11 8.41 -11.55
CA VAL A 88 -4.28 7.93 -12.68
C VAL A 88 -5.00 6.81 -13.44
N VAL A 89 -5.61 5.86 -12.74
CA VAL A 89 -6.38 4.76 -13.37
C VAL A 89 -7.54 5.32 -14.19
N ILE A 90 -8.27 6.31 -13.68
CA ILE A 90 -9.36 6.96 -14.40
C ILE A 90 -8.82 7.66 -15.66
N ALA A 91 -7.72 8.41 -15.54
CA ALA A 91 -7.11 9.08 -16.69
C ALA A 91 -6.67 8.08 -17.77
N VAL A 92 -6.12 6.93 -17.39
CA VAL A 92 -5.73 5.86 -18.32
C VAL A 92 -6.96 5.18 -18.92
N ALA A 93 -8.06 5.06 -18.18
CA ALA A 93 -9.29 4.43 -18.67
C ALA A 93 -9.93 5.20 -19.83
N VAL A 94 -9.70 6.53 -19.90
CA VAL A 94 -10.15 7.37 -21.03
C VAL A 94 -9.51 6.94 -22.34
N SER A 95 -8.23 6.57 -22.30
CA SER A 95 -7.50 6.12 -23.50
C SER A 95 -7.67 4.62 -23.74
N ASP A 96 -7.70 3.82 -22.68
CA ASP A 96 -7.67 2.36 -22.77
C ASP A 96 -8.23 1.68 -21.50
N ALA A 97 -9.52 1.36 -21.54
CA ALA A 97 -10.22 0.75 -20.41
C ALA A 97 -9.64 -0.62 -19.99
N ARG A 98 -9.15 -1.43 -20.94
CA ARG A 98 -8.55 -2.73 -20.62
C ARG A 98 -7.21 -2.56 -19.91
N LEU A 99 -6.41 -1.59 -20.33
CA LEU A 99 -5.16 -1.24 -19.66
C LEU A 99 -5.40 -0.75 -18.23
N ALA A 100 -6.38 0.14 -18.06
CA ALA A 100 -6.75 0.67 -16.75
C ALA A 100 -7.25 -0.42 -15.81
N LEU A 101 -8.09 -1.33 -16.29
CA LEU A 101 -8.64 -2.43 -15.48
C LEU A 101 -7.54 -3.40 -15.02
N ALA A 102 -6.60 -3.72 -15.93
CA ALA A 102 -5.43 -4.51 -15.61
C ALA A 102 -4.53 -3.85 -14.55
N ALA A 103 -4.22 -2.57 -14.71
CA ALA A 103 -3.39 -1.81 -13.76
C ALA A 103 -4.07 -1.67 -12.39
N ALA A 104 -5.37 -1.38 -12.39
CA ALA A 104 -6.18 -1.28 -11.18
C ALA A 104 -6.19 -2.61 -10.40
N GLY A 105 -6.34 -3.74 -11.10
CA GLY A 105 -6.33 -5.06 -10.49
C GLY A 105 -5.01 -5.36 -9.77
N VAL A 106 -3.87 -5.09 -10.43
CA VAL A 106 -2.54 -5.32 -9.83
C VAL A 106 -2.32 -4.44 -8.61
N TYR A 107 -2.68 -3.15 -8.69
CA TYR A 107 -2.57 -2.24 -7.56
C TYR A 107 -3.47 -2.66 -6.39
N ALA A 108 -4.74 -2.97 -6.66
CA ALA A 108 -5.72 -3.33 -5.64
C ALA A 108 -5.31 -4.61 -4.90
N LEU A 109 -4.76 -5.61 -5.60
CA LEU A 109 -4.24 -6.83 -4.99
C LEU A 109 -3.10 -6.52 -4.01
N GLY A 110 -2.10 -5.76 -4.46
CA GLY A 110 -0.97 -5.37 -3.60
C GLY A 110 -1.42 -4.59 -2.36
N TYR A 111 -2.30 -3.60 -2.55
CA TYR A 111 -2.84 -2.77 -1.47
C TYR A 111 -3.66 -3.58 -0.46
N THR A 112 -4.51 -4.51 -0.92
CA THR A 112 -5.36 -5.32 -0.05
C THR A 112 -4.53 -6.27 0.83
N ILE A 113 -3.48 -6.87 0.27
CA ILE A 113 -2.57 -7.75 1.02
C ILE A 113 -1.78 -6.95 2.05
N GLU A 114 -1.25 -5.79 1.66
CA GLU A 114 -0.54 -4.88 2.57
C GLU A 114 -1.44 -4.49 3.76
N LEU A 115 -2.69 -4.11 3.49
CA LEU A 115 -3.67 -3.70 4.51
C LEU A 115 -4.06 -4.86 5.42
N THR A 116 -4.36 -6.04 4.86
CA THR A 116 -4.73 -7.23 5.62
C THR A 116 -3.60 -7.68 6.54
N LEU A 117 -2.36 -7.71 6.05
CA LEU A 117 -1.20 -8.07 6.86
C LEU A 117 -0.88 -7.00 7.91
N SER A 118 -1.09 -5.73 7.61
CA SER A 118 -0.92 -4.65 8.59
C SER A 118 -1.91 -4.80 9.75
N ILE A 119 -3.16 -5.16 9.46
CA ILE A 119 -4.19 -5.45 10.48
C ILE A 119 -3.80 -6.70 11.28
N LEU A 120 -3.47 -7.81 10.62
CA LEU A 120 -3.12 -9.06 11.28
C LEU A 120 -1.87 -8.93 12.16
N THR A 121 -0.87 -8.17 11.74
CA THR A 121 0.34 -7.95 12.55
C THR A 121 0.10 -6.99 13.71
N TYR A 122 -0.79 -6.01 13.55
CA TYR A 122 -1.18 -5.10 14.62
C TYR A 122 -1.95 -5.82 15.74
N PHE A 123 -2.98 -6.61 15.38
CA PHE A 123 -3.82 -7.33 16.34
C PHE A 123 -3.21 -8.67 16.79
N GLY A 124 -2.43 -9.34 15.93
CA GLY A 124 -1.73 -10.57 16.28
C GLY A 124 -0.62 -10.36 17.32
N GLY A 125 -0.07 -9.14 17.41
CA GLY A 125 0.81 -8.75 18.51
C GLY A 125 0.10 -8.64 19.87
N GLU A 126 -1.24 -8.48 19.92
CA GLU A 126 -2.02 -8.41 21.17
C GLU A 126 -2.31 -9.79 21.78
N ALA A 127 -2.33 -10.86 20.98
CA ALA A 127 -2.66 -12.22 21.46
C ALA A 127 -1.47 -12.95 22.11
N ALA A 128 -0.25 -12.46 21.90
CA ALA A 128 0.99 -13.09 22.37
C ALA A 128 1.58 -12.44 23.64
N SER A 129 0.85 -11.51 24.28
CA SER A 129 1.29 -10.78 25.50
C SER A 129 0.41 -11.08 26.70
#